data_AF-A0A9N9PZM2-F1
#
_entry.id   AF-A0A9N9PZM2-F1
#
_cell.length_a   1.000
_cell.length_b   1.000
_cell.length_c   1.000
_cell.angle_alpha   90.00
_cell.angle_beta   90.00
_cell.angle_gamma   90.00
#
_symmetry.space_group_name_H-M   'P 1'
#
loop_
_entity.id
_entity.type
_entity.pdbx_description
1 polymer ?
#
loop_
_entity_poly.entity_id
_entity_poly.type
_entity_poly.pdbx_seq_one_letter_code
_entity_poly.pdbx_strand_id
1 'polypeptide(L)'
;MASQAQHQSHDRDVCCAICAGPLRSIERWVDIGLLRQRNTMPFDNPQDRSQHKWKSAIEQTCTIYDPSIVSESSAKWTSELHVISIGLTITEGYLSGTGFIKPNGNACFHRNLKDPPTAPMLEAPCYFDPRAIRNSLPVFPVHMCCLEIFMLVIDELAGLNSLNRLSLYGAMKHLVEPVERVRLTINYGNPPPSNSNKWQSKSGEEYFVAFPFSISPNKDLFCALLGPQFAFPAIPHDFRPHIRSDPFGTISLELACKIGYYLPTKSIFNLLKASGAAHMLLSKDYVFWGNIIQREMPWFYELHGFIQEGLTKGRDVKGMLRWADRATTPKLGLEHWMLGLANRRRIWGACEDLATHYISRLPPSGV
;
A
#
# COMPACT_ATOMS: atom_id res chain seq x y z
N MET A 1 37.68 37.88 10.97
CA MET A 1 37.84 36.44 10.67
C MET A 1 36.48 35.79 10.80
N ALA A 2 35.74 35.69 9.68
CA ALA A 2 34.43 35.07 9.63
C ALA A 2 34.63 33.58 9.31
N SER A 3 34.20 32.70 10.23
CA SER A 3 34.23 31.26 9.99
C SER A 3 33.15 30.89 8.98
N GLN A 4 33.58 30.40 7.82
CA GLN A 4 32.71 29.71 6.87
C GLN A 4 32.17 28.45 7.56
N ALA A 5 30.91 28.49 7.99
CA ALA A 5 30.17 27.29 8.32
C ALA A 5 29.93 26.52 7.02
N GLN A 6 30.75 25.49 6.77
CA GLN A 6 30.48 24.49 5.74
C GLN A 6 29.13 23.85 6.05
N HIS A 7 28.10 24.20 5.28
CA HIS A 7 26.84 23.48 5.26
C HIS A 7 27.08 22.07 4.74
N GLN A 8 27.19 21.10 5.65
CA GLN A 8 27.00 19.70 5.31
C GLN A 8 25.55 19.53 4.85
N SER A 9 25.33 19.39 3.54
CA SER A 9 24.04 18.97 3.01
C SER A 9 23.78 17.54 3.47
N HIS A 10 23.03 17.38 4.55
CA HIS A 10 22.51 16.07 4.94
C HIS A 10 21.58 15.58 3.83
N ASP A 11 22.07 14.61 3.07
CA ASP A 11 21.40 13.92 1.98
C ASP A 11 20.21 13.10 2.53
N ARG A 12 18.99 13.59 2.30
CA ARG A 12 17.71 13.11 2.87
C ARG A 12 16.89 12.41 1.78
N ASP A 13 16.39 11.22 2.09
CA ASP A 13 15.42 10.57 1.23
C ASP A 13 14.03 11.16 1.47
N VAL A 14 13.27 11.26 0.39
CA VAL A 14 11.88 11.69 0.39
C VAL A 14 11.04 10.46 0.08
N CYS A 15 9.98 10.21 0.85
CA CYS A 15 9.09 9.07 0.63
C CYS A 15 7.81 9.50 -0.07
N CYS A 16 7.08 8.55 -0.65
CA CYS A 16 5.72 8.77 -1.14
C CYS A 16 4.77 9.15 0.02
N ALA A 17 3.91 10.15 -0.19
CA ALA A 17 3.00 10.67 0.82
C ALA A 17 1.96 9.63 1.29
N ILE A 18 1.54 8.73 0.39
CA ILE A 18 0.49 7.74 0.65
C ILE A 18 1.05 6.44 1.20
N CYS A 19 2.15 5.93 0.64
CA CYS A 19 2.68 4.63 1.03
C CYS A 19 3.94 4.69 1.88
N ALA A 20 4.53 5.87 2.10
CA ALA A 20 5.85 6.05 2.73
C ALA A 20 6.95 5.13 2.15
N GLY A 21 6.77 4.66 0.92
CA GLY A 21 7.74 3.87 0.18
C GLY A 21 8.79 4.76 -0.51
N PRO A 22 9.87 4.15 -1.01
CA PRO A 22 10.98 4.86 -1.61
C PRO A 22 10.57 5.53 -2.93
N LEU A 23 11.26 6.62 -3.26
CA LEU A 23 11.17 7.31 -4.54
C LEU A 23 12.57 7.36 -5.17
N ARG A 24 12.64 7.30 -6.51
CA ARG A 24 13.92 7.41 -7.21
C ARG A 24 14.55 8.80 -7.02
N SER A 25 15.79 8.81 -6.52
CA SER A 25 16.66 9.98 -6.55
C SER A 25 17.63 9.92 -7.75
N ILE A 26 18.11 11.06 -8.25
CA ILE A 26 19.06 11.09 -9.38
C ILE A 26 20.44 10.52 -9.02
N GLU A 27 20.93 10.73 -7.79
CA GLU A 27 22.31 10.39 -7.42
C GLU A 27 22.40 9.07 -6.64
N ARG A 28 21.38 8.75 -5.86
CA ARG A 28 21.20 7.41 -5.33
C ARG A 28 20.27 6.68 -6.26
N TRP A 29 20.81 5.66 -6.92
CA TRP A 29 20.12 4.39 -6.87
C TRP A 29 19.76 4.19 -5.39
N VAL A 30 18.54 4.54 -4.98
CA VAL A 30 17.94 3.80 -3.87
C VAL A 30 17.97 2.41 -4.44
N ASP A 31 19.00 1.65 -4.03
CA ASP A 31 19.33 0.35 -4.56
C ASP A 31 18.22 -0.60 -4.10
N ILE A 32 17.08 -0.47 -4.77
CA ILE A 32 16.33 -1.59 -5.29
C ILE A 32 17.10 -2.15 -6.49
N GLY A 33 18.44 -2.14 -6.42
CA GLY A 33 19.22 -3.12 -7.13
C GLY A 33 18.64 -4.48 -6.77
N LEU A 34 18.80 -5.39 -7.68
CA LEU A 34 18.58 -6.78 -7.39
C LEU A 34 19.93 -7.44 -7.62
N LEU A 35 20.37 -8.28 -6.68
CA LEU A 35 21.57 -9.09 -6.82
C LEU A 35 21.52 -9.89 -8.13
N ARG A 36 22.10 -9.37 -9.22
CA ARG A 36 22.23 -10.13 -10.46
C ARG A 36 23.11 -11.34 -10.17
N GLN A 37 22.52 -12.54 -10.11
CA GLN A 37 23.30 -13.78 -10.15
C GLN A 37 24.03 -13.83 -11.50
N ARG A 38 25.30 -13.43 -11.53
CA ARG A 38 26.20 -13.73 -12.65
C ARG A 38 26.87 -15.07 -12.39
N ASN A 39 26.21 -16.15 -12.79
CA ASN A 39 26.92 -17.34 -13.24
C ASN A 39 27.01 -17.27 -14.76
N THR A 40 28.22 -17.46 -15.28
CA THR A 40 28.63 -17.56 -16.69
C THR A 40 28.83 -16.24 -17.44
N MET A 41 30.07 -15.75 -17.48
CA MET A 41 30.79 -15.32 -18.69
C MET A 41 32.29 -15.22 -18.35
N PRO A 42 33.22 -15.61 -19.26
CA PRO A 42 34.64 -15.70 -18.97
C PRO A 42 35.26 -14.31 -18.86
N PHE A 43 36.06 -14.10 -17.81
CA PHE A 43 36.88 -12.91 -17.64
C PHE A 43 38.08 -12.98 -18.60
N ASP A 44 38.18 -12.02 -19.52
CA ASP A 44 39.46 -11.69 -20.16
C ASP A 44 39.49 -10.18 -20.48
N ASN A 45 39.74 -9.36 -19.45
CA ASN A 45 40.58 -8.17 -19.63
C ASN A 45 41.13 -7.64 -18.28
N PRO A 46 42.46 -7.69 -18.02
CA PRO A 46 43.04 -7.30 -16.73
C PRO A 46 43.11 -5.78 -16.44
N GLN A 47 42.57 -4.92 -17.30
CA GLN A 47 42.77 -3.47 -17.20
C GLN A 47 41.63 -2.69 -16.51
N ASP A 48 40.54 -3.32 -16.09
CA ASP A 48 39.41 -2.62 -15.47
C ASP A 48 39.48 -2.60 -13.92
N ARG A 49 40.56 -2.04 -13.37
CA ARG A 49 40.74 -1.86 -11.91
C ARG A 49 39.79 -0.81 -11.31
N SER A 50 39.26 0.10 -12.12
CA SER A 50 38.27 1.08 -11.67
C SER A 50 36.94 0.37 -11.41
N GLN A 51 36.41 -0.44 -12.34
CA GLN A 51 35.16 -1.17 -12.12
C GLN A 51 35.20 -2.13 -10.93
N HIS A 52 36.35 -2.76 -10.63
CA HIS A 52 36.49 -3.62 -9.46
C HIS A 52 36.46 -2.86 -8.12
N LYS A 53 37.00 -1.64 -8.06
CA LYS A 53 36.89 -0.78 -6.87
C LYS A 53 35.46 -0.27 -6.65
N TRP A 54 34.78 0.16 -7.73
CA TRP A 54 33.38 0.61 -7.66
C TRP A 54 32.43 -0.53 -7.25
N LYS A 55 32.64 -1.76 -7.75
CA LYS A 55 31.85 -2.94 -7.35
C LYS A 55 32.04 -3.34 -5.88
N SER A 56 33.28 -3.36 -5.39
CA SER A 56 33.54 -3.71 -3.97
C SER A 56 33.01 -2.68 -2.97
N ALA A 57 32.89 -1.41 -3.39
CA ALA A 57 32.32 -0.35 -2.55
C ALA A 57 30.79 -0.45 -2.47
N ILE A 58 30.11 -0.77 -3.58
CA ILE A 58 28.65 -0.96 -3.63
C ILE A 58 28.23 -2.21 -2.82
N GLU A 59 28.97 -3.31 -2.94
CA GLU A 59 28.73 -4.54 -2.18
C GLU A 59 28.93 -4.38 -0.66
N GLN A 60 29.72 -3.39 -0.22
CA GLN A 60 29.99 -3.15 1.21
C GLN A 60 29.04 -2.14 1.87
N THR A 61 28.26 -1.33 1.12
CA THR A 61 27.45 -0.25 1.71
C THR A 61 25.97 -0.22 1.34
N CYS A 62 25.53 -0.92 0.29
CA CYS A 62 24.12 -0.97 -0.10
C CYS A 62 23.51 -2.32 0.32
N THR A 63 22.52 -2.32 1.20
CA THR A 63 21.63 -3.47 1.36
C THR A 63 20.68 -3.49 0.17
N ILE A 64 20.64 -4.58 -0.59
CA ILE A 64 19.95 -4.73 -1.87
C ILE A 64 18.88 -5.82 -1.71
N TYR A 65 17.69 -5.68 -2.32
CA TYR A 65 16.67 -6.72 -2.28
C TYR A 65 17.05 -7.92 -3.17
N ASP A 66 16.58 -9.12 -2.83
CA ASP A 66 16.83 -10.32 -3.62
C ASP A 66 15.92 -10.38 -4.87
N PRO A 67 16.45 -10.46 -6.11
CA PRO A 67 15.66 -10.57 -7.34
C PRO A 67 14.74 -11.77 -7.40
N SER A 68 15.11 -12.84 -6.69
CA SER A 68 14.29 -14.05 -6.60
C SER A 68 13.05 -13.84 -5.73
N ILE A 69 13.05 -12.81 -4.87
CA ILE A 69 11.94 -12.45 -3.98
C ILE A 69 11.20 -11.20 -4.46
N VAL A 70 11.83 -10.26 -5.16
CA VAL A 70 11.10 -9.17 -5.83
C VAL A 70 11.79 -8.84 -7.13
N SER A 71 11.05 -9.00 -8.24
CA SER A 71 11.61 -8.77 -9.57
C SER A 71 11.77 -7.29 -9.87
N GLU A 72 12.65 -6.96 -10.82
CA GLU A 72 12.88 -5.57 -11.24
C GLU A 72 11.59 -4.95 -11.78
N SER A 73 10.82 -5.76 -12.52
CA SER A 73 9.50 -5.38 -13.03
C SER A 73 8.50 -5.07 -11.92
N SER A 74 8.52 -5.82 -10.81
CA SER A 74 7.63 -5.60 -9.67
C SER A 74 8.08 -4.42 -8.81
N ALA A 75 9.35 -4.02 -8.82
CA ALA A 75 9.79 -2.85 -8.07
C ALA A 75 9.86 -1.57 -8.90
N LYS A 76 9.78 -1.64 -10.24
CA LYS A 76 9.93 -0.50 -11.15
C LYS A 76 9.02 0.69 -10.82
N TRP A 77 7.81 0.46 -10.34
CA TRP A 77 6.85 1.53 -10.00
C TRP A 77 7.37 2.52 -8.95
N THR A 78 8.31 2.12 -8.07
CA THR A 78 8.91 3.03 -7.08
C THR A 78 9.80 4.10 -7.72
N SER A 79 10.14 3.91 -9.00
CA SER A 79 10.91 4.87 -9.79
C SER A 79 10.06 5.96 -10.44
N GLU A 80 8.73 5.79 -10.44
CA GLU A 80 7.79 6.72 -11.06
C GLU A 80 7.24 7.70 -10.01
N LEU A 81 7.75 8.92 -10.04
CA LEU A 81 7.30 10.00 -9.17
C LEU A 81 6.29 10.90 -9.87
N HIS A 82 5.19 11.19 -9.20
CA HIS A 82 4.30 12.31 -9.48
C HIS A 82 4.19 13.20 -8.25
N VAL A 83 3.72 14.43 -8.41
CA VAL A 83 3.49 15.34 -7.27
C VAL A 83 2.06 15.90 -7.29
N ILE A 84 1.49 16.00 -6.10
CA ILE A 84 0.29 16.79 -5.82
C ILE A 84 0.74 18.19 -5.39
N SER A 85 0.22 19.20 -6.07
CA SER A 85 0.54 20.61 -5.84
C SER A 85 -0.68 21.50 -6.00
N ILE A 86 -0.52 22.79 -5.73
CA ILE A 86 -1.51 23.83 -5.99
C ILE A 86 -0.92 24.90 -6.91
N GLY A 87 -1.79 25.53 -7.70
CA GLY A 87 -1.41 26.62 -8.59
C GLY A 87 -1.05 27.89 -7.82
N LEU A 88 -0.48 28.87 -8.52
CA LEU A 88 -0.13 30.17 -7.96
C LEU A 88 -1.34 30.92 -7.37
N THR A 89 -2.54 30.66 -7.91
CA THR A 89 -3.80 31.25 -7.44
C THR A 89 -4.39 30.50 -6.23
N ILE A 90 -3.85 29.33 -5.85
CA ILE A 90 -4.30 28.49 -4.73
C ILE A 90 -5.75 27.97 -4.86
N THR A 91 -6.43 28.27 -5.97
CA THR A 91 -7.82 27.86 -6.25
C THR A 91 -7.92 26.48 -6.91
N GLU A 92 -6.82 25.93 -7.39
CA GLU A 92 -6.80 24.68 -8.14
C GLU A 92 -5.65 23.76 -7.67
N GLY A 93 -5.95 22.46 -7.58
CA GLY A 93 -4.98 21.42 -7.32
C GLY A 93 -4.52 20.73 -8.62
N TYR A 94 -3.24 20.38 -8.68
CA TYR A 94 -2.61 19.80 -9.86
C TYR A 94 -1.95 18.46 -9.53
N LEU A 95 -1.92 17.59 -10.53
CA LEU A 95 -1.13 16.37 -10.55
C LEU A 95 -0.10 16.51 -11.68
N SER A 96 1.18 16.45 -11.33
CA SER A 96 2.26 16.59 -12.31
C SER A 96 2.34 15.41 -13.29
N GLY A 97 3.11 15.62 -14.37
CA GLY A 97 3.72 14.51 -15.09
C GLY A 97 4.80 13.82 -14.25
N THR A 98 5.54 12.90 -14.86
CA THR A 98 6.61 12.16 -14.18
C THR A 98 7.77 13.08 -13.77
N GLY A 99 8.42 12.72 -12.67
CA GLY A 99 9.55 13.45 -12.10
C GLY A 99 10.57 12.57 -11.39
N PHE A 100 11.46 13.20 -10.64
CA PHE A 100 12.46 12.56 -9.77
C PHE A 100 12.77 13.43 -8.54
N ILE A 101 13.42 12.85 -7.54
CA ILE A 101 13.91 13.56 -6.35
C ILE A 101 15.38 13.94 -6.53
N LYS A 102 15.73 15.19 -6.21
CA LYS A 102 17.12 15.66 -6.11
C LYS A 102 17.71 15.33 -4.74
N PRO A 103 19.05 15.24 -4.60
CA PRO A 103 19.71 14.97 -3.31
C PRO A 103 19.41 15.99 -2.20
N ASN A 104 19.00 17.20 -2.59
CA ASN A 104 18.57 18.24 -1.67
C ASN A 104 17.13 18.04 -1.12
N GLY A 105 16.43 16.98 -1.55
CA GLY A 105 15.05 16.66 -1.17
C GLY A 105 13.98 17.34 -2.01
N ASN A 106 14.34 18.12 -3.04
CA ASN A 106 13.36 18.76 -3.91
C ASN A 106 12.86 17.79 -4.99
N ALA A 107 11.58 17.90 -5.34
CA ALA A 107 11.03 17.22 -6.50
C ALA A 107 11.23 18.06 -7.75
N CYS A 108 11.73 17.42 -8.80
CA CYS A 108 11.75 17.96 -10.15
C CYS A 108 10.76 17.18 -11.01
N PHE A 109 9.83 17.87 -11.65
CA PHE A 109 8.73 17.23 -12.36
C PHE A 109 8.28 18.04 -13.57
N HIS A 110 7.70 17.33 -14.53
CA HIS A 110 7.07 17.93 -15.71
C HIS A 110 5.66 18.42 -15.39
N ARG A 111 5.22 19.47 -16.08
CA ARG A 111 3.81 19.81 -16.16
C ARG A 111 3.06 18.70 -16.93
N ASN A 112 1.77 18.52 -16.64
CA ASN A 112 0.98 17.46 -17.26
C ASN A 112 0.64 17.82 -18.73
N LEU A 113 0.73 16.86 -19.66
CA LEU A 113 0.68 17.01 -21.13
C LEU A 113 -0.65 17.53 -21.73
N LYS A 114 -1.65 17.88 -20.92
CA LYS A 114 -2.78 18.72 -21.36
C LYS A 114 -2.39 20.21 -21.45
N ASP A 115 -1.22 20.56 -20.92
CA ASP A 115 -0.58 21.86 -21.07
C ASP A 115 0.43 21.85 -22.25
N PRO A 116 0.67 22.99 -22.92
CA PRO A 116 1.46 23.07 -24.16
C PRO A 116 2.92 22.56 -24.04
N PRO A 117 3.51 22.08 -25.15
CA PRO A 117 4.72 21.22 -25.21
C PRO A 117 6.07 21.88 -24.88
N THR A 118 6.09 23.03 -24.20
CA THR A 118 7.31 23.77 -23.82
C THR A 118 7.42 24.01 -22.31
N ALA A 119 6.63 23.31 -21.50
CA ALA A 119 6.58 23.56 -20.06
C ALA A 119 7.93 23.27 -19.37
N PRO A 120 8.55 24.26 -18.69
CA PRO A 120 9.81 24.05 -17.98
C PRO A 120 9.64 23.05 -16.83
N MET A 121 10.69 22.28 -16.56
CA MET A 121 10.78 21.43 -15.36
C MET A 121 10.68 22.33 -14.12
N LEU A 122 9.68 22.07 -13.28
CA LEU A 122 9.49 22.80 -12.04
C LEU A 122 10.25 22.07 -10.93
N GLU A 123 10.95 22.84 -10.10
CA GLU A 123 11.59 22.35 -8.87
C GLU A 123 10.86 22.93 -7.66
N ALA A 124 10.43 22.06 -6.76
CA ALA A 124 9.75 22.47 -5.53
C ALA A 124 10.18 21.61 -4.34
N PRO A 125 10.20 22.17 -3.13
CA PRO A 125 10.49 21.40 -1.92
C PRO A 125 9.35 20.42 -1.60
N CYS A 126 9.70 19.19 -1.20
CA CYS A 126 8.74 18.19 -0.75
C CYS A 126 8.40 18.39 0.73
N TYR A 127 7.12 18.28 1.09
CA TYR A 127 6.56 18.35 2.46
C TYR A 127 6.77 19.68 3.21
N PHE A 128 7.96 20.26 3.16
CA PHE A 128 8.35 21.42 3.95
C PHE A 128 9.38 22.30 3.21
N ASP A 129 9.21 23.62 3.27
CA ASP A 129 10.21 24.59 2.82
C ASP A 129 10.86 25.31 4.02
N PRO A 130 12.11 24.95 4.40
CA PRO A 130 12.83 25.63 5.48
C PRO A 130 13.22 27.07 5.16
N ARG A 131 13.25 27.42 3.87
CA ARG A 131 13.81 28.66 3.36
C ARG A 131 12.76 29.58 2.80
N ALA A 132 11.46 29.27 2.97
CA ALA A 132 10.33 29.95 2.35
C ALA A 132 10.56 31.47 2.22
N ILE A 133 11.14 31.86 1.08
CA ILE A 133 11.17 33.23 0.59
C ILE A 133 9.75 33.46 0.10
N ARG A 134 8.84 33.67 1.05
CA ARG A 134 7.40 34.04 1.00
C ARG A 134 6.46 33.39 -0.05
N ASN A 135 6.90 32.61 -1.03
CA ASN A 135 6.06 32.23 -2.19
C ASN A 135 6.30 30.79 -2.71
N SER A 136 7.04 29.94 -1.99
CA SER A 136 7.30 28.55 -2.39
C SER A 136 6.40 27.62 -1.56
N LEU A 137 5.46 26.96 -2.23
CA LEU A 137 4.51 26.03 -1.61
C LEU A 137 5.05 24.61 -1.72
N PRO A 138 5.06 23.82 -0.62
CA PRO A 138 5.56 22.46 -0.68
C PRO A 138 4.67 21.61 -1.58
N VAL A 139 5.28 20.59 -2.18
CA VAL A 139 4.60 19.57 -2.98
C VAL A 139 4.60 18.23 -2.25
N PHE A 140 3.64 17.36 -2.61
CA PHE A 140 3.51 16.04 -2.03
C PHE A 140 3.80 14.96 -3.08
N PRO A 141 4.91 14.24 -2.95
CA PRO A 141 5.28 13.21 -3.90
C PRO A 141 4.42 11.96 -3.72
N VAL A 142 4.01 11.34 -4.81
CA VAL A 142 3.13 10.17 -4.83
C VAL A 142 3.48 9.24 -5.99
N HIS A 143 3.27 7.94 -5.78
CA HIS A 143 3.24 6.96 -6.87
C HIS A 143 1.84 6.92 -7.50
N MET A 144 1.76 6.67 -8.82
CA MET A 144 0.47 6.56 -9.50
C MET A 144 -0.42 5.45 -8.94
N CYS A 145 0.15 4.26 -8.72
CA CYS A 145 -0.61 3.14 -8.16
C CYS A 145 -1.17 3.44 -6.75
N CYS A 146 -0.49 4.27 -5.96
CA CYS A 146 -1.01 4.72 -4.66
C CYS A 146 -2.20 5.67 -4.81
N LEU A 147 -2.17 6.56 -5.81
CA LEU A 147 -3.33 7.41 -6.13
C LEU A 147 -4.51 6.58 -6.67
N GLU A 148 -4.25 5.56 -7.49
CA GLU A 148 -5.29 4.64 -7.97
C GLU A 148 -5.98 3.92 -6.80
N ILE A 149 -5.20 3.38 -5.85
CA ILE A 149 -5.76 2.77 -4.64
C ILE A 149 -6.52 3.80 -3.81
N PHE A 150 -6.01 5.03 -3.67
CA PHE A 150 -6.74 6.09 -2.98
C PHE A 150 -8.08 6.41 -3.64
N MET A 151 -8.14 6.43 -4.98
CA MET A 151 -9.38 6.62 -5.73
C MET A 151 -10.40 5.50 -5.48
N LEU A 152 -9.95 4.25 -5.39
CA LEU A 152 -10.83 3.12 -5.02
C LEU A 152 -11.39 3.29 -3.61
N VAL A 153 -10.56 3.71 -2.65
CA VAL A 153 -10.98 3.92 -1.25
C VAL A 153 -12.02 5.04 -1.13
N ILE A 154 -11.83 6.18 -1.80
CA ILE A 154 -12.80 7.29 -1.72
C ILE A 154 -14.10 6.99 -2.46
N ASP A 155 -14.05 6.16 -3.51
CA ASP A 155 -15.26 5.66 -4.17
C ASP A 155 -16.06 4.76 -3.20
N GLU A 156 -15.38 3.83 -2.53
CA GLU A 156 -16.02 2.97 -1.54
C GLU A 156 -16.58 3.75 -0.33
N LEU A 157 -15.84 4.70 0.21
CA LEU A 157 -16.23 5.43 1.42
C LEU A 157 -17.23 6.58 1.16
N ALA A 158 -17.22 7.18 -0.03
CA ALA A 158 -17.97 8.41 -0.31
C ALA A 158 -18.65 8.45 -1.71
N GLY A 159 -18.57 7.39 -2.51
CA GLY A 159 -19.14 7.32 -3.87
C GLY A 159 -18.48 8.28 -4.86
N LEU A 160 -17.22 8.63 -4.62
CA LEU A 160 -16.47 9.61 -5.41
C LEU A 160 -15.72 8.95 -6.57
N ASN A 161 -16.32 9.02 -7.76
CA ASN A 161 -15.70 8.58 -9.02
C ASN A 161 -14.59 9.51 -9.53
N SER A 162 -14.28 10.61 -8.83
CA SER A 162 -13.27 11.58 -9.27
C SER A 162 -12.56 12.26 -8.10
N LEU A 163 -11.30 12.61 -8.33
CA LEU A 163 -10.42 13.19 -7.32
C LEU A 163 -10.46 14.73 -7.32
N ASN A 164 -10.87 15.33 -6.21
CA ASN A 164 -10.65 16.76 -5.96
C ASN A 164 -9.21 16.99 -5.49
N ARG A 165 -8.33 17.35 -6.43
CA ARG A 165 -6.89 17.52 -6.15
C ARG A 165 -6.60 18.62 -5.13
N LEU A 166 -7.43 19.66 -5.05
CA LEU A 166 -7.27 20.75 -4.09
C LEU A 166 -7.56 20.27 -2.67
N SER A 167 -8.67 19.56 -2.47
CA SER A 167 -9.01 18.94 -1.19
C SER A 167 -7.95 17.91 -0.77
N LEU A 168 -7.40 17.14 -1.71
CA LEU A 168 -6.31 16.20 -1.44
C LEU A 168 -5.04 16.93 -0.98
N TYR A 169 -4.62 17.99 -1.69
CA TYR A 169 -3.49 18.81 -1.27
C TYR A 169 -3.70 19.38 0.14
N GLY A 170 -4.89 19.91 0.41
CA GLY A 170 -5.24 20.45 1.72
C GLY A 170 -5.20 19.41 2.85
N ALA A 171 -5.60 18.16 2.56
CA ALA A 171 -5.49 17.04 3.49
C ALA A 171 -4.03 16.69 3.76
N MET A 172 -3.23 16.49 2.71
CA MET A 172 -1.81 16.17 2.82
C MET A 172 -1.04 17.26 3.57
N LYS A 173 -1.29 18.55 3.29
CA LYS A 173 -0.68 19.68 3.98
C LYS A 173 -0.99 19.70 5.47
N HIS A 174 -2.20 19.33 5.86
CA HIS A 174 -2.60 19.27 7.27
C HIS A 174 -1.91 18.14 8.03
N LEU A 175 -1.52 17.08 7.33
CA LEU A 175 -0.91 15.87 7.89
C LEU A 175 0.62 15.94 7.95
N VAL A 176 1.24 17.06 7.54
CA VAL A 176 2.69 17.25 7.66
C VAL A 176 3.04 17.58 9.11
N GLU A 177 3.93 16.78 9.69
CA GLU A 177 4.50 17.08 10.99
C GLU A 177 5.65 18.10 10.89
N PRO A 178 5.80 19.02 11.86
CA PRO A 178 6.90 20.01 11.84
C PRO A 178 8.32 19.39 11.90
N VAL A 179 8.42 18.18 12.48
CA VAL A 179 9.68 17.50 12.80
C VAL A 179 10.00 16.42 11.75
N GLU A 180 9.04 15.56 11.42
CA GLU A 180 9.17 14.55 10.36
C GLU A 180 8.87 15.16 8.97
N ARG A 181 9.92 15.60 8.28
CA ARG A 181 9.83 16.37 7.02
C ARG A 181 9.91 15.52 5.75
N VAL A 182 9.52 14.24 5.82
CA VAL A 182 9.78 13.26 4.74
C VAL A 182 8.56 12.41 4.35
N ARG A 183 7.46 12.48 5.13
CA ARG A 183 6.21 11.74 4.93
C ARG A 183 5.05 12.41 5.68
N LEU A 184 3.84 11.89 5.52
CA LEU A 184 2.66 12.34 6.26
C LEU A 184 2.52 11.62 7.59
N THR A 185 1.75 12.21 8.50
CA THR A 185 1.43 11.64 9.82
C THR A 185 0.16 10.80 9.70
N ILE A 186 0.27 9.65 9.04
CA ILE A 186 -0.83 8.69 8.84
C ILE A 186 -0.39 7.28 9.20
N ASN A 187 -1.36 6.40 9.43
CA ASN A 187 -1.13 5.00 9.73
C ASN A 187 -0.71 4.21 8.48
N TYR A 188 0.60 4.04 8.30
CA TYR A 188 1.18 3.23 7.20
C TYR A 188 1.13 1.71 7.44
N GLY A 189 0.35 1.25 8.42
CA GLY A 189 0.21 -0.16 8.80
C GLY A 189 1.22 -0.64 9.83
N ASN A 190 1.09 -1.90 10.23
CA ASN A 190 1.97 -2.57 11.19
C ASN A 190 2.61 -3.81 10.53
N PRO A 191 3.95 -3.89 10.42
CA PRO A 191 4.92 -2.88 10.87
C PRO A 191 4.94 -1.64 9.96
N PRO A 192 5.21 -0.45 10.51
CA PRO A 192 5.34 0.77 9.71
C PRO A 192 6.65 0.76 8.91
N PRO A 193 6.72 1.50 7.79
CA PRO A 193 7.99 1.76 7.11
C PRO A 193 9.01 2.38 8.06
N SER A 194 10.30 2.15 7.79
CA SER A 194 11.39 2.67 8.63
C SER A 194 11.29 4.18 8.85
N ASN A 195 11.46 4.62 10.11
CA ASN A 195 11.55 6.04 10.49
C ASN A 195 12.90 6.69 10.14
N SER A 196 13.75 5.99 9.37
CA SER A 196 15.03 6.51 8.93
C SER A 196 14.83 7.58 7.86
N ASN A 197 15.61 8.67 7.93
CA ASN A 197 15.69 9.67 6.87
C ASN A 197 16.34 9.13 5.58
N LYS A 198 16.68 7.83 5.55
CA LYS A 198 17.20 7.11 4.40
C LYS A 198 16.52 5.75 4.28
N TRP A 199 16.06 5.41 3.09
CA TRP A 199 15.55 4.08 2.78
C TRP A 199 16.67 3.05 2.88
N GLN A 200 16.35 1.88 3.43
CA GLN A 200 17.26 0.74 3.52
C GLN A 200 16.51 -0.51 3.07
N SER A 201 17.04 -1.21 2.07
CA SER A 201 16.45 -2.46 1.60
C SER A 201 16.75 -3.58 2.59
N LYS A 202 15.78 -3.96 3.42
CA LYS A 202 15.94 -5.02 4.43
C LYS A 202 15.37 -6.34 3.94
N SER A 203 16.12 -7.42 4.14
CA SER A 203 15.65 -8.76 3.82
C SER A 203 14.38 -9.09 4.61
N GLY A 204 13.38 -9.64 3.92
CA GLY A 204 12.06 -9.95 4.48
C GLY A 204 11.06 -8.79 4.41
N GLU A 205 11.49 -7.58 4.04
CA GLU A 205 10.64 -6.38 3.90
C GLU A 205 10.32 -6.05 2.42
N GLU A 206 10.47 -7.02 1.52
CA GLU A 206 10.29 -6.84 0.07
C GLU A 206 8.86 -6.41 -0.30
N TYR A 207 7.88 -6.70 0.56
CA TYR A 207 6.50 -6.27 0.37
C TYR A 207 6.36 -4.74 0.33
N PHE A 208 7.28 -3.94 0.86
CA PHE A 208 7.18 -2.47 0.71
C PHE A 208 7.41 -1.99 -0.72
N VAL A 209 8.20 -2.74 -1.51
CA VAL A 209 8.59 -2.39 -2.87
C VAL A 209 7.94 -3.26 -3.95
N ALA A 210 7.27 -4.35 -3.57
CA ALA A 210 6.49 -5.16 -4.50
C ALA A 210 5.31 -4.35 -5.06
N PHE A 211 5.09 -4.38 -6.37
CA PHE A 211 4.02 -3.62 -7.01
C PHE A 211 2.67 -4.04 -6.44
N PRO A 212 1.84 -3.11 -5.93
CA PRO A 212 0.58 -3.47 -5.28
C PRO A 212 -0.45 -4.08 -6.24
N PHE A 213 -0.26 -3.93 -7.56
CA PHE A 213 -1.05 -4.61 -8.59
C PHE A 213 -0.33 -5.80 -9.21
N SER A 214 0.83 -6.20 -8.69
CA SER A 214 1.44 -7.49 -9.05
C SER A 214 0.52 -8.59 -8.57
N ILE A 215 -0.22 -9.17 -9.51
CA ILE A 215 -1.01 -10.36 -9.25
C ILE A 215 -0.71 -11.37 -10.32
N SER A 216 -0.21 -12.50 -9.85
CA SER A 216 -0.74 -13.77 -10.29
C SER A 216 -1.04 -14.52 -9.00
N PRO A 217 -2.32 -14.77 -8.73
CA PRO A 217 -2.77 -16.00 -9.31
C PRO A 217 -3.62 -15.67 -10.51
N ASN A 218 -3.12 -16.01 -11.69
CA ASN A 218 -3.95 -16.53 -12.75
C ASN A 218 -5.10 -17.31 -12.08
N LYS A 219 -6.34 -17.07 -12.51
CA LYS A 219 -7.52 -17.82 -12.08
C LYS A 219 -7.22 -19.30 -11.88
N ASP A 220 -6.36 -19.88 -12.73
CA ASP A 220 -5.84 -21.25 -12.62
C ASP A 220 -5.05 -21.54 -11.33
N LEU A 221 -4.09 -20.68 -10.95
CA LEU A 221 -3.35 -20.81 -9.68
C LEU A 221 -4.26 -20.60 -8.48
N PHE A 222 -5.22 -19.67 -8.57
CA PHE A 222 -6.18 -19.45 -7.49
C PHE A 222 -7.09 -20.68 -7.34
N CYS A 223 -7.63 -21.19 -8.45
CA CYS A 223 -8.40 -22.44 -8.49
C CYS A 223 -7.59 -23.64 -7.96
N ALA A 224 -6.29 -23.71 -8.25
CA ALA A 224 -5.41 -24.73 -7.67
C ALA A 224 -5.25 -24.57 -6.15
N LEU A 225 -5.18 -23.33 -5.66
CA LEU A 225 -5.20 -23.02 -4.22
C LEU A 225 -6.57 -23.28 -3.58
N LEU A 226 -7.67 -23.22 -4.33
CA LEU A 226 -9.03 -23.55 -3.88
C LEU A 226 -9.31 -25.07 -3.76
N GLY A 227 -8.25 -25.88 -3.70
CA GLY A 227 -8.31 -27.34 -3.64
C GLY A 227 -8.91 -27.93 -2.34
N PRO A 228 -8.60 -29.21 -2.03
CA PRO A 228 -9.15 -29.94 -0.89
C PRO A 228 -8.95 -29.26 0.48
N GLN A 229 -7.97 -28.37 0.61
CA GLN A 229 -7.67 -27.63 1.85
C GLN A 229 -8.81 -26.69 2.30
N PHE A 230 -9.70 -26.30 1.38
CA PHE A 230 -10.90 -25.51 1.69
C PHE A 230 -12.18 -26.35 1.63
N ALA A 231 -12.07 -27.67 1.75
CA ALA A 231 -13.23 -28.50 2.08
C ALA A 231 -13.78 -28.07 3.45
N PHE A 232 -15.11 -28.12 3.60
CA PHE A 232 -15.72 -27.83 4.90
C PHE A 232 -15.13 -28.75 5.96
N PRO A 233 -14.65 -28.21 7.09
CA PRO A 233 -14.20 -29.06 8.18
C PRO A 233 -15.35 -29.96 8.62
N ALA A 234 -15.02 -31.18 9.02
CA ALA A 234 -15.97 -32.04 9.71
C ALA A 234 -16.57 -31.25 10.88
N ILE A 235 -17.89 -31.32 11.04
CA ILE A 235 -18.61 -30.56 12.07
C ILE A 235 -17.99 -30.94 13.42
N PRO A 236 -17.34 -30.02 14.15
CA PRO A 236 -16.84 -30.33 15.46
C PRO A 236 -18.00 -30.71 16.38
N HIS A 237 -17.80 -31.78 17.14
CA HIS A 237 -18.78 -32.40 18.02
C HIS A 237 -19.45 -31.43 19.01
N ASP A 238 -20.75 -31.71 19.19
CA ASP A 238 -21.69 -31.41 20.28
C ASP A 238 -21.62 -30.05 21.00
N PHE A 239 -22.46 -29.12 20.58
CA PHE A 239 -22.72 -27.85 21.27
C PHE A 239 -23.63 -27.98 22.51
N ARG A 240 -23.81 -29.16 23.13
CA ARG A 240 -24.75 -29.38 24.25
C ARG A 240 -24.10 -30.17 25.40
N PRO A 241 -24.38 -29.85 26.70
CA PRO A 241 -25.70 -29.47 27.24
C PRO A 241 -25.73 -28.22 28.16
N HIS A 242 -24.69 -27.38 28.22
CA HIS A 242 -24.62 -26.30 29.22
C HIS A 242 -25.35 -25.00 28.83
N ILE A 243 -25.74 -24.84 27.56
CA ILE A 243 -26.48 -23.67 27.10
C ILE A 243 -27.97 -23.90 27.35
N ARG A 244 -28.50 -23.30 28.43
CA ARG A 244 -29.92 -23.40 28.81
C ARG A 244 -30.85 -22.63 27.88
N SER A 245 -30.36 -21.55 27.27
CA SER A 245 -31.10 -20.71 26.33
C SER A 245 -30.11 -20.03 25.39
N ASP A 246 -30.23 -20.30 24.09
CA ASP A 246 -29.44 -19.64 23.04
C ASP A 246 -30.36 -18.67 22.27
N PRO A 247 -30.15 -17.35 22.34
CA PRO A 247 -30.99 -16.38 21.64
C PRO A 247 -30.92 -16.53 20.13
N PHE A 248 -29.85 -17.12 19.57
CA PHE A 248 -29.77 -17.40 18.15
C PHE A 248 -30.61 -18.62 17.74
N GLY A 249 -31.10 -19.41 18.70
CA GLY A 249 -31.98 -20.54 18.45
C GLY A 249 -33.40 -20.16 18.05
N THR A 250 -33.80 -18.90 18.24
CA THR A 250 -35.17 -18.41 17.97
C THR A 250 -35.24 -17.40 16.84
N ILE A 251 -34.11 -16.86 16.38
CA ILE A 251 -34.08 -15.85 15.31
C ILE A 251 -33.92 -16.49 13.92
N SER A 252 -34.34 -15.75 12.90
CA SER A 252 -34.14 -16.16 11.50
C SER A 252 -32.67 -16.05 11.07
N LEU A 253 -32.31 -16.80 10.02
CA LEU A 253 -31.00 -16.68 9.37
C LEU A 253 -30.71 -15.24 8.95
N GLU A 254 -31.70 -14.54 8.39
CA GLU A 254 -31.56 -13.14 7.98
C GLU A 254 -31.14 -12.24 9.14
N LEU A 255 -31.79 -12.37 10.30
CA LEU A 255 -31.46 -11.57 11.47
C LEU A 255 -30.08 -11.95 12.04
N ALA A 256 -29.74 -13.24 12.03
CA ALA A 256 -28.40 -13.70 12.42
C ALA A 256 -27.30 -13.14 11.51
N CYS A 257 -27.52 -13.16 10.18
CA CYS A 257 -26.59 -12.57 9.20
C CYS A 257 -26.46 -11.07 9.40
N LYS A 258 -27.58 -10.36 9.64
CA LYS A 258 -27.57 -8.91 9.91
C LYS A 258 -26.79 -8.58 11.17
N ILE A 259 -27.02 -9.30 12.27
CA ILE A 259 -26.25 -9.14 13.52
C ILE A 259 -24.77 -9.41 13.26
N GLY A 260 -24.44 -10.53 12.61
CA GLY A 260 -23.07 -10.89 12.26
C GLY A 260 -22.37 -9.83 11.41
N TYR A 261 -23.07 -9.22 10.46
CA TYR A 261 -22.54 -8.17 9.59
C TYR A 261 -22.22 -6.85 10.30
N TYR A 262 -22.74 -6.61 11.51
CA TYR A 262 -22.33 -5.44 12.32
C TYR A 262 -21.22 -5.76 13.32
N LEU A 263 -20.82 -7.02 13.45
CA LEU A 263 -19.75 -7.43 14.35
C LEU A 263 -18.38 -7.39 13.65
N PRO A 264 -17.31 -6.97 14.36
CA PRO A 264 -15.94 -7.21 13.91
C PRO A 264 -15.70 -8.70 13.69
N THR A 265 -14.89 -9.06 12.69
CA THR A 265 -14.62 -10.46 12.31
C THR A 265 -14.22 -11.35 13.49
N LYS A 266 -13.36 -10.84 14.38
CA LYS A 266 -12.95 -11.57 15.60
C LYS A 266 -14.14 -11.89 16.51
N SER A 267 -15.09 -10.98 16.64
CA SER A 267 -16.30 -11.16 17.44
C SER A 267 -17.24 -12.17 16.79
N ILE A 268 -17.35 -12.20 15.46
CA ILE A 268 -18.09 -13.24 14.73
C ILE A 268 -17.49 -14.62 15.05
N PHE A 269 -16.16 -14.77 14.97
CA PHE A 269 -15.53 -16.05 15.33
C PHE A 269 -15.74 -16.46 16.79
N ASN A 270 -15.80 -15.51 17.71
CA ASN A 270 -16.13 -15.79 19.11
C ASN A 270 -17.60 -16.19 19.28
N LEU A 271 -18.51 -15.54 18.56
CA LEU A 271 -19.93 -15.90 18.54
C LEU A 271 -20.13 -17.35 18.07
N LEU A 272 -19.46 -17.78 17.00
CA LEU A 272 -19.57 -19.15 16.46
C LEU A 272 -18.97 -20.22 17.38
N LYS A 273 -18.16 -19.82 18.38
CA LYS A 273 -17.67 -20.69 19.44
C LYS A 273 -18.62 -20.72 20.63
N ALA A 274 -19.26 -19.60 20.93
CA ALA A 274 -20.13 -19.43 22.10
C ALA A 274 -21.57 -19.89 21.87
N SER A 275 -22.07 -19.84 20.64
CA SER A 275 -23.46 -20.19 20.27
C SER A 275 -23.48 -21.27 19.21
N GLY A 276 -24.04 -22.43 19.57
CA GLY A 276 -24.26 -23.53 18.63
C GLY A 276 -25.32 -23.19 17.58
N ALA A 277 -26.35 -22.42 17.95
CA ALA A 277 -27.35 -21.98 16.99
C ALA A 277 -26.76 -21.01 15.95
N ALA A 278 -25.99 -20.02 16.40
CA ALA A 278 -25.27 -19.12 15.50
C ALA A 278 -24.27 -19.88 14.62
N HIS A 279 -23.56 -20.88 15.18
CA HIS A 279 -22.68 -21.74 14.41
C HIS A 279 -23.41 -22.43 13.27
N MET A 280 -24.56 -23.04 13.55
CA MET A 280 -25.36 -23.75 12.55
C MET A 280 -25.91 -22.83 11.46
N LEU A 281 -26.38 -21.64 11.83
CA LEU A 281 -26.92 -20.67 10.88
C LEU A 281 -25.84 -20.07 9.98
N LEU A 282 -24.71 -19.65 10.55
CA LEU A 282 -23.75 -18.79 9.86
C LEU A 282 -22.55 -19.54 9.28
N SER A 283 -22.13 -20.67 9.84
CA SER A 283 -20.81 -21.25 9.52
C SER A 283 -20.59 -21.67 8.07
N LYS A 284 -21.66 -21.98 7.35
CA LYS A 284 -21.64 -22.42 5.95
C LYS A 284 -22.39 -21.48 5.01
N ASP A 285 -22.89 -20.35 5.52
CA ASP A 285 -23.64 -19.41 4.70
C ASP A 285 -22.72 -18.66 3.74
N TYR A 286 -22.82 -18.99 2.45
CA TYR A 286 -21.93 -18.50 1.41
C TYR A 286 -22.03 -16.98 1.23
N VAL A 287 -23.26 -16.47 1.23
CA VAL A 287 -23.54 -15.04 0.97
C VAL A 287 -23.02 -14.20 2.13
N PHE A 288 -23.28 -14.63 3.37
CA PHE A 288 -22.79 -13.98 4.58
C PHE A 288 -21.26 -13.87 4.57
N TRP A 289 -20.53 -14.98 4.39
CA TRP A 289 -19.07 -14.92 4.39
C TRP A 289 -18.50 -14.18 3.18
N GLY A 290 -19.18 -14.22 2.03
CA GLY A 290 -18.85 -13.37 0.88
C GLY A 290 -18.93 -11.88 1.23
N ASN A 291 -19.99 -11.46 1.90
CA ASN A 291 -20.17 -10.08 2.36
C ASN A 291 -19.15 -9.68 3.43
N ILE A 292 -18.79 -10.59 4.34
CA ILE A 292 -17.72 -10.34 5.32
C ILE A 292 -16.37 -10.16 4.62
N ILE A 293 -16.03 -10.97 3.62
CA ILE A 293 -14.79 -10.80 2.84
C ILE A 293 -14.77 -9.45 2.13
N GLN A 294 -15.88 -9.04 1.50
CA GLN A 294 -15.97 -7.75 0.84
C GLN A 294 -15.70 -6.60 1.82
N ARG A 295 -16.36 -6.62 2.99
CA ARG A 295 -16.22 -5.61 4.04
C ARG A 295 -14.81 -5.56 4.66
N GLU A 296 -14.20 -6.71 4.89
CA GLU A 296 -12.96 -6.80 5.69
C GLU A 296 -11.69 -6.82 4.85
N MET A 297 -11.82 -7.12 3.56
CA MET A 297 -10.71 -7.20 2.62
C MET A 297 -11.04 -6.43 1.33
N PRO A 298 -11.41 -5.14 1.41
CA PRO A 298 -11.75 -4.35 0.22
C PRO A 298 -10.58 -4.25 -0.78
N TRP A 299 -9.34 -4.34 -0.27
CA TRP A 299 -8.12 -4.42 -1.08
C TRP A 299 -7.98 -5.73 -1.88
N PHE A 300 -8.71 -6.81 -1.57
CA PHE A 300 -8.61 -8.12 -2.22
C PHE A 300 -9.71 -8.36 -3.25
N TYR A 301 -9.90 -7.42 -4.17
CA TYR A 301 -11.00 -7.46 -5.12
C TYR A 301 -10.98 -8.68 -6.07
N GLU A 302 -9.83 -9.35 -6.27
CA GLU A 302 -9.79 -10.62 -7.02
C GLU A 302 -10.57 -11.72 -6.30
N LEU A 303 -10.42 -11.82 -4.97
CA LEU A 303 -11.17 -12.76 -4.15
C LEU A 303 -12.67 -12.48 -4.21
N HIS A 304 -13.05 -11.20 -4.30
CA HIS A 304 -14.46 -10.82 -4.47
C HIS A 304 -14.99 -11.30 -5.81
N GLY A 305 -14.24 -11.09 -6.90
CA GLY A 305 -14.57 -11.58 -8.23
C GLY A 305 -14.76 -13.10 -8.24
N PHE A 306 -13.87 -13.86 -7.61
CA PHE A 306 -14.00 -15.32 -7.51
C PHE A 306 -15.25 -15.78 -6.74
N ILE A 307 -15.66 -15.04 -5.72
CA ILE A 307 -16.90 -15.30 -4.97
C ILE A 307 -18.13 -14.93 -5.82
N GLN A 308 -18.10 -13.80 -6.51
CA GLN A 308 -19.21 -13.35 -7.37
C GLN A 308 -19.41 -14.29 -8.57
N GLU A 309 -18.32 -14.76 -9.18
CA GLU A 309 -18.34 -15.77 -10.25
C GLU A 309 -18.75 -17.16 -9.76
N GLY A 310 -18.84 -17.38 -8.43
CA GLY A 310 -19.24 -18.66 -7.85
C GLY A 310 -18.16 -19.74 -7.87
N LEU A 311 -16.89 -19.38 -8.09
CA LEU A 311 -15.76 -20.34 -8.12
C LEU A 311 -15.49 -20.99 -6.75
N THR A 312 -15.92 -20.32 -5.68
CA THR A 312 -15.76 -20.80 -4.30
C THR A 312 -17.03 -21.49 -3.77
N LYS A 313 -18.06 -21.70 -4.60
CA LYS A 313 -19.28 -22.40 -4.19
C LYS A 313 -18.96 -23.82 -3.70
N GLY A 314 -19.55 -24.19 -2.56
CA GLY A 314 -19.31 -25.48 -1.93
C GLY A 314 -17.97 -25.59 -1.19
N ARG A 315 -17.24 -24.49 -1.02
CA ARG A 315 -15.99 -24.42 -0.25
C ARG A 315 -16.18 -23.63 1.06
N ASP A 316 -15.23 -23.80 1.98
CA ASP A 316 -15.18 -23.07 3.25
C ASP A 316 -14.71 -21.62 3.05
N VAL A 317 -15.63 -20.73 2.64
CA VAL A 317 -15.37 -19.29 2.44
C VAL A 317 -14.86 -18.62 3.73
N LYS A 318 -15.35 -19.05 4.89
CA LYS A 318 -14.84 -18.63 6.20
C LYS A 318 -13.37 -19.03 6.41
N GLY A 319 -13.01 -20.23 5.99
CA GLY A 319 -11.63 -20.71 5.95
C GLY A 319 -10.75 -19.86 5.03
N MET A 320 -11.27 -19.50 3.85
CA MET A 320 -10.59 -18.60 2.91
C MET A 320 -10.33 -17.22 3.50
N LEU A 321 -11.31 -16.63 4.20
CA LEU A 321 -11.13 -15.37 4.94
C LEU A 321 -9.93 -15.47 5.90
N ARG A 322 -9.88 -16.50 6.75
CA ARG A 322 -8.77 -16.67 7.71
C ARG A 322 -7.43 -16.93 7.03
N TRP A 323 -7.44 -17.59 5.88
CA TRP A 323 -6.24 -17.84 5.11
C TRP A 323 -5.73 -16.55 4.46
N ALA A 324 -6.60 -15.83 3.75
CA ALA A 324 -6.28 -14.58 3.07
C ALA A 324 -5.75 -13.54 4.06
N ASP A 325 -6.40 -13.38 5.21
CA ASP A 325 -5.93 -12.47 6.26
C ASP A 325 -4.49 -12.78 6.67
N ARG A 326 -4.18 -14.05 6.94
CA ARG A 326 -2.83 -14.45 7.37
C ARG A 326 -1.78 -14.38 6.26
N ALA A 327 -2.19 -14.66 5.03
CA ALA A 327 -1.29 -14.70 3.88
C ALA A 327 -0.91 -13.29 3.39
N THR A 328 -1.78 -12.30 3.59
CA THR A 328 -1.53 -10.91 3.15
C THR A 328 -1.18 -9.96 4.30
N THR A 329 -1.19 -10.41 5.55
CA THR A 329 -0.73 -9.58 6.68
C THR A 329 0.76 -9.24 6.50
N PRO A 330 1.13 -7.95 6.42
CA PRO A 330 2.53 -7.54 6.35
C PRO A 330 3.36 -8.10 7.51
N LYS A 331 4.41 -8.84 7.19
CA LYS A 331 5.36 -9.43 8.14
C LYS A 331 6.66 -9.75 7.44
N LEU A 332 7.73 -9.95 8.21
CA LEU A 332 9.03 -10.34 7.68
C LEU A 332 8.94 -11.71 7.00
N GLY A 333 9.54 -11.83 5.81
CA GLY A 333 9.68 -13.10 5.09
C GLY A 333 8.36 -13.62 4.52
N LEU A 334 7.52 -12.72 4.00
CA LEU A 334 6.30 -13.09 3.29
C LEU A 334 6.60 -13.93 2.04
N GLU A 335 5.66 -14.81 1.69
CA GLU A 335 5.75 -15.59 0.46
C GLU A 335 5.74 -14.68 -0.76
N HIS A 336 6.63 -14.95 -1.72
CA HIS A 336 6.89 -14.12 -2.90
C HIS A 336 5.63 -13.63 -3.61
N TRP A 337 4.69 -14.54 -3.86
CA TRP A 337 3.47 -14.27 -4.64
C TRP A 337 2.41 -13.46 -3.87
N MET A 338 2.56 -13.30 -2.54
CA MET A 338 1.68 -12.49 -1.69
C MET A 338 2.20 -11.07 -1.44
N LEU A 339 3.44 -10.76 -1.83
CA LEU A 339 4.08 -9.48 -1.51
C LEU A 339 3.30 -8.27 -2.06
N GLY A 340 2.80 -8.35 -3.30
CA GLY A 340 2.01 -7.28 -3.92
C GLY A 340 0.69 -7.03 -3.17
N LEU A 341 -0.03 -8.10 -2.81
CA LEU A 341 -1.27 -8.01 -2.04
C LEU A 341 -1.04 -7.48 -0.63
N ALA A 342 0.05 -7.90 0.03
CA ALA A 342 0.43 -7.36 1.33
C ALA A 342 0.76 -5.85 1.24
N ASN A 343 1.44 -5.42 0.18
CA ASN A 343 1.68 -3.99 -0.05
C ASN A 343 0.38 -3.24 -0.27
N ARG A 344 -0.52 -3.77 -1.11
CA ARG A 344 -1.82 -3.16 -1.39
C ARG A 344 -2.65 -3.01 -0.12
N ARG A 345 -2.77 -4.07 0.70
CA ARG A 345 -3.46 -4.02 2.00
C ARG A 345 -2.94 -2.89 2.87
N ARG A 346 -1.62 -2.72 2.92
CA ARG A 346 -0.96 -1.67 3.70
C ARG A 346 -1.25 -0.27 3.15
N ILE A 347 -1.13 -0.09 1.83
CA ILE A 347 -1.43 1.17 1.14
C ILE A 347 -2.91 1.53 1.32
N TRP A 348 -3.80 0.54 1.25
CA TRP A 348 -5.24 0.71 1.47
C TRP A 348 -5.54 1.32 2.84
N GLY A 349 -4.97 0.76 3.92
CA GLY A 349 -5.16 1.33 5.26
C GLY A 349 -4.64 2.77 5.40
N ALA A 350 -3.52 3.09 4.76
CA ALA A 350 -3.01 4.46 4.72
C ALA A 350 -3.93 5.40 3.93
N CYS A 351 -4.54 4.90 2.84
CA CYS A 351 -5.54 5.61 2.06
C CYS A 351 -6.83 5.85 2.84
N GLU A 352 -7.30 4.91 3.67
CA GLU A 352 -8.49 5.09 4.52
C GLU A 352 -8.28 6.21 5.55
N ASP A 353 -7.10 6.25 6.16
CA ASP A 353 -6.73 7.31 7.10
C ASP A 353 -6.67 8.67 6.39
N LEU A 354 -5.97 8.74 5.25
CA LEU A 354 -5.93 9.96 4.42
C LEU A 354 -7.32 10.38 3.92
N ALA A 355 -8.18 9.42 3.57
CA ALA A 355 -9.53 9.67 3.05
C ALA A 355 -10.39 10.39 4.09
N THR A 356 -10.24 10.05 5.37
CA THR A 356 -10.95 10.73 6.47
C THR A 356 -10.67 12.25 6.47
N HIS A 357 -9.42 12.64 6.26
CA HIS A 357 -9.03 14.07 6.18
C HIS A 357 -9.40 14.71 4.85
N TYR A 358 -9.42 13.95 3.76
CA TYR A 358 -9.81 14.41 2.43
C TYR A 358 -11.31 14.69 2.36
N ILE A 359 -12.15 13.76 2.80
CA ILE A 359 -13.61 13.86 2.75
C ILE A 359 -14.09 15.08 3.56
N SER A 360 -13.49 15.34 4.73
CA SER A 360 -13.81 16.51 5.54
C SER A 360 -13.47 17.86 4.88
N ARG A 361 -12.76 17.85 3.76
CA ARG A 361 -12.31 19.03 2.99
C ARG A 361 -12.98 19.13 1.62
N LEU A 362 -13.90 18.23 1.31
CA LEU A 362 -14.67 18.36 0.09
C LEU A 362 -15.57 19.60 0.21
N PRO A 363 -15.73 20.36 -0.89
CA PRO A 363 -16.76 21.38 -0.91
C PRO A 363 -18.11 20.71 -0.64
N PRO A 364 -19.04 21.38 0.07
CA PRO A 364 -20.38 20.85 0.25
C PRO A 364 -20.95 20.50 -1.13
N SER A 365 -21.43 19.28 -1.29
CA SER A 365 -22.11 18.84 -2.50
C SER A 365 -23.18 19.87 -2.83
N GLY A 366 -23.01 20.59 -3.95
CA GLY A 366 -23.90 21.67 -4.33
C GLY A 366 -25.35 21.19 -4.32
N VAL A 367 -26.21 21.92 -3.60
CA VAL A 367 -27.66 21.86 -3.77
C VAL A 367 -28.04 22.45 -5.10
#